data_AF-A0A9X3S598-F1
#
_entry.id   AF-A0A9X3S598-F1
#
_cell.length_a   1.000
_cell.length_b   1.000
_cell.length_c   1.000
_cell.angle_alpha   90.00
_cell.angle_beta   90.00
_cell.angle_gamma   90.00
#
_symmetry.space_group_name_H-M   'P 1'
#
loop_
_entity.id
_entity.type
_entity.pdbx_description
1 polymer ?
#
loop_
_entity_poly.entity_id
_entity_poly.type
_entity_poly.pdbx_seq_one_letter_code
_entity_poly.pdbx_strand_id
1 'polypeptide(L)'
;MRHVTVRRPGATSTPKPRAKSAASGSSGARSSKRLVTRQLQRAADDGYRNPLVQGMKATADAERLAVAVTIAAARLEPPGPYTVIDETPDIEQATWLAFLLALAPERTEIIEQVRPAWEDTENLDALPAAKAKTAAAYRAWVGRAGSQEAAFTGEEIWTPERRFGRVFERLALPGFTRPMRYDLLAALGAADIYPLEPDGLYLVEDDATTLAAKRLFVSGDRMLLERRAQELVDASGMPVGAFDKGLAWFGTPTEPVDMSVEPDPGIAAALGIG
;
A
#
# COMPACT_ATOMS: atom_id res chain seq x y z
N MET A 1 -34.02 -64.82 -42.94
CA MET A 1 -35.32 -64.91 -43.64
C MET A 1 -36.12 -63.66 -43.32
N ARG A 2 -36.64 -62.99 -44.35
CA ARG A 2 -37.99 -62.39 -44.45
C ARG A 2 -38.50 -61.63 -43.19
N HIS A 3 -38.86 -60.35 -43.20
CA HIS A 3 -39.60 -59.61 -44.22
C HIS A 3 -39.48 -58.10 -43.99
N VAL A 4 -39.40 -57.38 -45.10
CA VAL A 4 -39.75 -55.97 -45.27
C VAL A 4 -41.25 -55.78 -45.06
N THR A 5 -41.66 -54.70 -44.40
CA THR A 5 -42.94 -54.04 -44.73
C THR A 5 -42.83 -52.53 -44.58
N VAL A 6 -42.88 -51.86 -45.74
CA VAL A 6 -43.14 -50.43 -45.91
C VAL A 6 -44.63 -50.27 -46.25
N ARG A 7 -45.31 -49.28 -45.63
CA ARG A 7 -46.55 -48.60 -46.09
C ARG A 7 -46.92 -47.58 -45.02
N ARG A 8 -47.53 -46.41 -45.27
CA ARG A 8 -47.69 -45.46 -46.39
C ARG A 8 -48.37 -44.22 -45.72
N PRO A 9 -48.38 -43.04 -46.36
CA PRO A 9 -48.63 -41.77 -45.70
C PRO A 9 -50.10 -41.33 -45.72
N GLY A 10 -50.42 -40.36 -44.87
CA GLY A 10 -51.49 -39.39 -45.10
C GLY A 10 -52.48 -39.23 -43.94
N ALA A 11 -52.45 -38.09 -43.27
CA ALA A 11 -53.62 -37.21 -43.10
C ALA A 11 -53.20 -35.94 -42.34
N THR A 12 -53.30 -34.82 -43.04
CA THR A 12 -53.26 -33.44 -42.53
C THR A 12 -54.50 -33.13 -41.71
N SER A 13 -54.32 -32.61 -40.49
CA SER A 13 -55.33 -31.80 -39.79
C SER A 13 -54.64 -30.66 -39.03
N THR A 14 -55.19 -29.47 -39.23
CA THR A 14 -54.74 -28.14 -38.82
C THR A 14 -55.01 -27.83 -37.32
N PRO A 15 -54.41 -26.75 -36.77
CA PRO A 15 -54.01 -26.68 -35.36
C PRO A 15 -55.06 -26.04 -34.42
N LYS A 16 -54.99 -26.39 -33.13
CA LYS A 16 -55.66 -25.71 -32.02
C LYS A 16 -54.59 -25.16 -31.06
N PRO A 17 -54.58 -23.88 -30.69
CA PRO A 17 -53.56 -23.34 -29.80
C PRO A 17 -53.88 -23.74 -28.35
N ARG A 18 -53.01 -24.56 -27.76
CA ARG A 18 -53.03 -24.88 -26.33
C ARG A 18 -51.85 -24.18 -25.66
N ALA A 19 -52.17 -23.35 -24.67
CA ALA A 19 -51.22 -22.65 -23.82
C ALA A 19 -50.16 -23.62 -23.29
N LYS A 20 -48.89 -23.28 -23.49
CA LYS A 20 -47.75 -23.97 -22.88
C LYS A 20 -47.29 -23.19 -21.66
N SER A 21 -47.62 -23.74 -20.50
CA SER A 21 -46.76 -23.72 -19.33
C SER A 21 -45.37 -24.21 -19.72
N ALA A 22 -44.36 -23.36 -19.53
CA ALA A 22 -42.95 -23.73 -19.65
C ALA A 22 -42.38 -23.91 -18.24
N ALA A 23 -42.06 -25.16 -17.93
CA ALA A 23 -41.19 -25.52 -16.83
C ALA A 23 -39.72 -25.37 -17.26
N SER A 24 -38.88 -25.16 -16.24
CA SER A 24 -37.44 -25.42 -16.20
C SER A 24 -36.52 -24.71 -17.19
N GLY A 25 -35.74 -23.78 -16.64
CA GLY A 25 -34.50 -23.28 -17.24
C GLY A 25 -33.66 -22.59 -16.18
N SER A 26 -33.32 -23.32 -15.11
CA SER A 26 -32.32 -22.92 -14.11
C SER A 26 -30.96 -22.83 -14.80
N SER A 27 -30.72 -21.71 -15.47
CA SER A 27 -29.39 -21.29 -15.89
C SER A 27 -28.85 -20.42 -14.76
N GLY A 28 -27.98 -21.02 -13.95
CA GLY A 28 -27.22 -20.31 -12.92
C GLY A 28 -26.41 -19.21 -13.60
N ALA A 29 -26.96 -18.00 -13.58
CA ALA A 29 -26.25 -16.79 -13.95
C ALA A 29 -25.08 -16.66 -12.98
N ARG A 30 -23.89 -17.08 -13.43
CA ARG A 30 -22.63 -16.70 -12.81
C ARG A 30 -22.65 -15.18 -12.76
N SER A 31 -22.86 -14.67 -11.55
CA SER A 31 -22.70 -13.26 -11.22
C SER A 31 -21.30 -12.86 -11.63
N SER A 32 -21.18 -12.31 -12.84
CA SER A 32 -19.96 -11.65 -13.27
C SER A 32 -19.77 -10.49 -12.32
N LYS A 33 -18.82 -10.62 -11.39
CA LYS A 33 -18.32 -9.52 -10.57
C LYS A 33 -18.15 -8.32 -11.49
N ARG A 34 -19.05 -7.35 -11.33
CA ARG A 34 -19.04 -6.11 -12.11
C ARG A 34 -17.71 -5.43 -11.82
N LEU A 35 -16.82 -5.42 -12.81
CA LEU A 35 -15.57 -4.66 -12.75
C LEU A 35 -15.94 -3.18 -12.65
N VAL A 36 -15.86 -2.64 -11.43
CA VAL A 36 -16.00 -1.20 -11.19
C VAL A 36 -14.61 -0.60 -11.39
N THR A 37 -14.35 -0.05 -12.57
CA THR A 37 -13.15 0.74 -12.82
C THR A 37 -13.35 2.12 -12.20
N ARG A 38 -12.67 2.41 -11.09
CA ARG A 38 -12.61 3.77 -10.56
C ARG A 38 -11.75 4.61 -11.51
N GLN A 39 -12.38 5.53 -12.24
CA GLN A 39 -11.67 6.50 -13.07
C GLN A 39 -10.93 7.46 -12.15
N LEU A 40 -9.59 7.42 -12.18
CA LEU A 40 -8.76 8.43 -11.50
C LEU A 40 -8.74 9.68 -12.39
N GLN A 41 -9.00 10.85 -11.82
CA GLN A 41 -8.70 12.10 -12.50
C GLN A 41 -7.18 12.20 -12.66
N ARG A 42 -6.72 12.13 -13.90
CA ARG A 42 -5.33 12.29 -14.34
C ARG A 42 -5.26 13.45 -15.30
N ALA A 43 -4.08 14.04 -15.45
CA ALA A 43 -3.85 15.06 -16.45
C ALA A 43 -4.06 14.49 -17.87
N ALA A 44 -4.37 15.36 -18.82
CA ALA A 44 -4.50 14.96 -20.23
C ALA A 44 -3.14 14.52 -20.77
N ASP A 45 -3.13 13.51 -21.66
CA ASP A 45 -1.91 13.08 -22.36
C ASP A 45 -1.39 14.25 -23.21
N ASP A 46 -0.20 14.73 -22.88
CA ASP A 46 0.51 15.82 -23.56
C ASP A 46 1.69 15.31 -24.39
N GLY A 47 1.81 13.98 -24.52
CA GLY A 47 2.91 13.32 -25.23
C GLY A 47 4.12 13.01 -24.35
N TYR A 48 4.12 13.35 -23.05
CA TYR A 48 5.21 12.99 -22.14
C TYR A 48 5.45 11.47 -22.10
N ARG A 49 6.71 11.04 -22.22
CA ARG A 49 7.10 9.64 -22.12
C ARG A 49 8.44 9.56 -21.40
N ASN A 50 8.57 8.62 -20.46
CA ASN A 50 9.82 8.37 -19.76
C ASN A 50 10.04 6.85 -19.60
N PRO A 51 11.25 6.32 -19.88
CA PRO A 51 11.52 4.88 -19.86
C PRO A 51 11.43 4.24 -18.46
N LEU A 52 11.68 5.00 -17.39
CA LEU A 52 11.59 4.56 -16.00
C LEU A 52 10.13 4.50 -15.51
N VAL A 53 9.25 5.31 -16.09
CA VAL A 53 7.82 5.41 -15.69
C VAL A 53 6.88 5.26 -16.89
N GLN A 54 6.93 4.09 -17.52
CA GLN A 54 6.27 3.77 -18.80
C GLN A 54 4.75 4.03 -18.85
N GLY A 55 4.08 4.03 -17.71
CA GLY A 55 2.64 4.26 -17.60
C GLY A 55 2.26 5.73 -17.50
N MET A 56 3.23 6.62 -17.33
CA MET A 56 3.04 8.06 -17.23
C MET A 56 2.97 8.69 -18.62
N LYS A 57 1.97 9.56 -18.83
CA LYS A 57 1.65 10.14 -20.14
C LYS A 57 1.50 11.66 -20.15
N ALA A 58 1.60 12.29 -18.99
CA ALA A 58 1.39 13.72 -18.83
C ALA A 58 2.53 14.33 -18.01
N THR A 59 3.05 15.47 -18.44
CA THR A 59 4.10 16.22 -17.73
C THR A 59 3.62 16.62 -16.33
N ALA A 60 2.36 17.06 -16.21
CA ALA A 60 1.78 17.43 -14.91
C ALA A 60 1.70 16.25 -13.91
N ASP A 61 1.53 15.00 -14.39
CA ASP A 61 1.61 13.82 -13.52
C ASP A 61 3.07 13.54 -13.09
N ALA A 62 4.05 13.80 -13.97
CA ALA A 62 5.46 13.69 -13.66
C ALA A 62 5.88 14.71 -12.59
N GLU A 63 5.50 15.98 -12.77
CA GLU A 63 5.69 17.04 -11.77
C GLU A 63 5.06 16.66 -10.44
N ARG A 64 3.80 16.19 -10.44
CA ARG A 64 3.13 15.78 -9.20
C ARG A 64 3.85 14.61 -8.52
N LEU A 65 4.36 13.62 -9.26
CA LEU A 65 5.15 12.53 -8.68
C LEU A 65 6.45 13.06 -8.07
N ALA A 66 7.16 13.93 -8.79
CA ALA A 66 8.42 14.52 -8.35
C ALA A 66 8.25 15.30 -7.05
N VAL A 67 7.23 16.16 -6.99
CA VAL A 67 6.88 16.92 -5.77
C VAL A 67 6.48 15.97 -4.64
N ALA A 68 5.66 14.94 -4.91
CA ALA A 68 5.24 13.99 -3.87
C ALA A 68 6.42 13.22 -3.26
N VAL A 69 7.38 12.77 -4.09
CA VAL A 69 8.60 12.10 -3.62
C VAL A 69 9.52 13.08 -2.86
N THR A 70 9.61 14.33 -3.33
CA THR A 70 10.41 15.38 -2.67
C THR A 70 9.89 15.67 -1.26
N ILE A 71 8.58 15.90 -1.11
CA ILE A 71 7.94 16.11 0.19
C ILE A 71 8.10 14.86 1.07
N ALA A 72 7.98 13.66 0.50
CA ALA A 72 8.14 12.42 1.26
C ALA A 72 9.58 12.22 1.76
N ALA A 73 10.59 12.59 0.97
CA ALA A 73 11.99 12.53 1.36
C ALA A 73 12.30 13.53 2.49
N ALA A 74 11.82 14.77 2.37
CA ALA A 74 11.99 15.78 3.42
C ALA A 74 11.38 15.35 4.77
N ARG A 75 10.34 14.50 4.76
CA ARG A 75 9.75 13.92 5.98
C ARG A 75 10.58 12.82 6.62
N LEU A 76 11.56 12.26 5.91
CA LEU A 76 12.46 11.22 6.44
C LEU A 76 13.78 11.80 6.95
N GLU A 77 14.07 13.06 6.66
CA GLU A 77 15.17 13.76 7.32
C GLU A 77 14.92 13.84 8.83
N PRO A 78 15.93 13.60 9.69
CA PRO A 78 15.78 13.71 11.14
C PRO A 78 15.13 15.04 11.55
N PRO A 79 14.17 15.03 12.50
CA PRO A 79 13.77 13.91 13.39
C PRO A 79 12.76 12.92 12.76
N GLY A 80 12.55 12.98 11.45
CA GLY A 80 11.55 12.17 10.76
C GLY A 80 10.14 12.76 10.81
N PRO A 81 9.11 11.97 10.47
CA PRO A 81 7.76 12.49 10.23
C PRO A 81 7.00 12.87 11.51
N TYR A 82 7.51 12.48 12.68
CA TYR A 82 6.85 12.64 13.97
C TYR A 82 7.87 13.07 15.03
N THR A 83 7.92 14.36 15.34
CA THR A 83 8.90 14.93 16.30
C THR A 83 8.77 14.32 17.69
N VAL A 84 7.57 13.88 18.07
CA VAL A 84 7.31 13.24 19.36
C VAL A 84 8.16 11.98 19.60
N ILE A 85 8.57 11.28 18.53
CA ILE A 85 9.42 10.09 18.64
C ILE A 85 10.82 10.50 19.09
N ASP A 86 11.43 11.46 18.41
CA ASP A 86 12.77 12.01 18.70
C ASP A 86 12.83 12.70 20.07
N GLU A 87 11.78 13.44 20.44
CA GLU A 87 11.67 14.11 21.74
C GLU A 87 11.51 13.14 22.93
N THR A 88 11.26 11.85 22.69
CA THR A 88 11.00 10.86 23.74
C THR A 88 12.28 10.06 24.04
N PRO A 89 12.95 10.30 25.18
CA PRO A 89 14.25 9.68 25.46
C PRO A 89 14.17 8.19 25.83
N ASP A 90 13.02 7.72 26.28
CA ASP A 90 12.80 6.30 26.55
C ASP A 90 12.46 5.57 25.26
N ILE A 91 13.33 4.64 24.85
CA ILE A 91 13.21 3.89 23.60
C ILE A 91 11.91 3.07 23.53
N GLU A 92 11.46 2.53 24.67
CA GLU A 92 10.21 1.78 24.74
C GLU A 92 9.02 2.70 24.49
N GLN A 93 8.95 3.84 25.18
CA GLN A 93 7.90 4.82 24.94
C GLN A 93 7.94 5.41 23.53
N ALA A 94 9.12 5.74 22.98
CA ALA A 94 9.27 6.26 21.62
C ALA A 94 8.77 5.26 20.57
N THR A 95 9.15 3.99 20.74
CA THR A 95 8.70 2.90 19.86
C THR A 95 7.19 2.69 19.92
N TRP A 96 6.61 2.82 21.11
CA TRP A 96 5.18 2.70 21.31
C TRP A 96 4.40 3.84 20.64
N LEU A 97 4.87 5.08 20.79
CA LEU A 97 4.26 6.23 20.12
C LEU A 97 4.34 6.10 18.60
N ALA A 98 5.49 5.70 18.07
CA ALA A 98 5.66 5.43 16.63
C ALA A 98 4.64 4.39 16.13
N PHE A 99 4.45 3.30 16.88
CA PHE A 99 3.46 2.26 16.56
C PHE A 99 2.04 2.82 16.55
N LEU A 100 1.66 3.62 17.54
CA LEU A 100 0.32 4.22 17.63
C LEU A 100 0.06 5.19 16.48
N LEU A 101 1.05 6.00 16.10
CA LEU A 101 0.97 6.96 14.99
C LEU A 101 0.79 6.25 13.65
N ALA A 102 1.54 5.18 13.41
CA ALA A 102 1.38 4.35 12.22
C ALA A 102 0.02 3.62 12.19
N LEU A 103 -0.45 3.14 13.35
CA LEU A 103 -1.73 2.44 13.47
C LEU A 103 -2.95 3.37 13.32
N ALA A 104 -2.84 4.60 13.82
CA ALA A 104 -3.90 5.59 13.86
C ALA A 104 -3.45 6.98 13.40
N PRO A 105 -3.06 7.13 12.11
CA PRO A 105 -2.59 8.41 11.58
C PRO A 105 -3.68 9.50 11.63
N GLU A 106 -4.95 9.13 11.64
CA GLU A 106 -6.07 10.06 11.83
C GLU A 106 -6.22 10.60 13.26
N ARG A 107 -5.39 10.12 14.20
CA ARG A 107 -5.37 10.52 15.62
C ARG A 107 -4.03 11.09 16.07
N THR A 108 -3.16 11.44 15.12
CA THR A 108 -1.81 12.00 15.37
C THR A 108 -1.84 13.08 16.46
N GLU A 109 -2.68 14.10 16.30
CA GLU A 109 -2.78 15.22 17.26
C GLU A 109 -3.10 14.76 18.69
N ILE A 110 -4.04 13.82 18.86
CA ILE A 110 -4.43 13.31 20.17
C ILE A 110 -3.33 12.44 20.77
N ILE A 111 -2.66 11.62 19.95
CA ILE A 111 -1.57 10.75 20.40
C ILE A 111 -0.38 11.60 20.86
N GLU A 112 -0.03 12.65 20.11
CA GLU A 112 1.05 13.58 20.46
C GLU A 112 0.74 14.38 21.73
N GLN A 113 -0.54 14.73 21.94
CA GLN A 113 -0.99 15.47 23.12
C GLN A 113 -1.04 14.59 24.38
N VAL A 114 -1.62 13.39 24.28
CA VAL A 114 -1.85 12.50 25.44
C VAL A 114 -0.59 11.70 25.77
N ARG A 115 0.21 11.35 24.76
CA ARG A 115 1.37 10.46 24.83
C ARG A 115 1.08 9.19 25.66
N PRO A 116 0.16 8.31 25.21
CA PRO A 116 -0.24 7.14 25.99
C PRO A 116 0.96 6.30 26.42
N ALA A 117 1.07 6.00 27.71
CA ALA A 117 2.20 5.25 28.23
C ALA A 117 2.21 3.80 27.72
N TRP A 118 3.40 3.23 27.53
CA TRP A 118 3.56 1.83 27.15
C TRP A 118 2.97 0.88 28.19
N GLU A 119 3.17 1.13 29.48
CA GLU A 119 2.65 0.29 30.58
C GLU A 119 1.14 0.42 30.78
N ASP A 120 0.55 1.52 30.30
CA ASP A 120 -0.87 1.77 30.46
C ASP A 120 -1.67 1.04 29.37
N THR A 121 -2.21 -0.12 29.75
CA THR A 121 -3.07 -0.91 28.86
C THR A 121 -4.51 -0.39 28.80
N GLU A 122 -4.93 0.42 29.75
CA GLU A 122 -6.31 0.93 29.88
C GLU A 122 -6.52 2.17 28.98
N ASN A 123 -5.46 2.94 28.68
CA ASN A 123 -5.52 4.12 27.80
C ASN A 123 -5.74 3.84 26.30
N LEU A 124 -5.97 2.58 25.92
CA LEU A 124 -6.27 2.22 24.53
C LEU A 124 -7.75 2.32 24.17
N ASP A 125 -8.62 2.59 25.15
CA ASP A 125 -10.07 2.72 24.92
C ASP A 125 -10.43 3.87 23.96
N ALA A 126 -9.52 4.83 23.75
CA ALA A 126 -9.66 5.88 22.75
C ALA A 126 -9.50 5.37 21.30
N LEU A 127 -8.90 4.18 21.09
CA LEU A 127 -8.76 3.58 19.77
C LEU A 127 -10.05 2.87 19.35
N PRO A 128 -10.42 2.93 18.06
CA PRO A 128 -11.45 2.05 17.52
C PRO A 128 -11.15 0.57 17.84
N ALA A 129 -12.18 -0.22 18.16
CA ALA A 129 -12.02 -1.62 18.62
C ALA A 129 -11.13 -2.49 17.73
N ALA A 130 -11.18 -2.30 16.40
CA ALA A 130 -10.30 -3.01 15.46
C ALA A 130 -8.82 -2.68 15.68
N LYS A 131 -8.49 -1.41 15.94
CA LYS A 131 -7.13 -0.95 16.22
C LYS A 131 -6.66 -1.36 17.61
N ALA A 132 -7.55 -1.36 18.61
CA ALA A 132 -7.25 -1.90 19.93
C ALA A 132 -6.84 -3.39 19.85
N LYS A 133 -7.49 -4.19 19.00
CA LYS A 133 -7.09 -5.58 18.74
C LYS A 133 -5.69 -5.70 18.10
N THR A 134 -5.37 -4.82 17.14
CA THR A 134 -4.03 -4.76 16.54
C THR A 134 -2.97 -4.39 17.59
N ALA A 135 -3.26 -3.40 18.45
CA ALA A 135 -2.38 -2.98 19.53
C ALA A 135 -2.13 -4.09 20.57
N ALA A 136 -3.17 -4.85 20.92
CA ALA A 136 -3.02 -6.04 21.77
C ALA A 136 -2.16 -7.13 21.11
N ALA A 137 -2.32 -7.35 19.80
CA ALA A 137 -1.48 -8.28 19.05
C ALA A 137 -0.01 -7.83 18.99
N TYR A 138 0.24 -6.53 18.86
CA TYR A 138 1.57 -5.93 18.93
C TYR A 138 2.21 -6.16 20.29
N ARG A 139 1.51 -5.83 21.39
CA ARG A 139 2.00 -6.09 22.76
C ARG A 139 2.32 -7.57 22.99
N ALA A 140 1.47 -8.48 22.52
CA ALA A 140 1.74 -9.91 22.62
C ALA A 140 2.96 -10.36 21.78
N TRP A 141 3.23 -9.69 20.66
CA TRP A 141 4.44 -9.93 19.86
C TRP A 141 5.70 -9.43 20.57
N VAL A 142 5.68 -8.20 21.09
CA VAL A 142 6.75 -7.62 21.91
C VAL A 142 7.03 -8.48 23.14
N GLY A 143 6.00 -8.93 23.85
CA GLY A 143 6.14 -9.75 25.06
C GLY A 143 6.85 -11.09 24.82
N ARG A 144 6.87 -11.61 23.57
CA ARG A 144 7.67 -12.79 23.22
C ARG A 144 9.17 -12.50 23.09
N ALA A 145 9.54 -11.26 22.78
CA ALA A 145 10.93 -10.80 22.71
C ALA A 145 11.43 -10.26 24.06
N GLY A 146 10.52 -9.85 24.95
CA GLY A 146 10.81 -9.34 26.29
C GLY A 146 10.75 -7.81 26.38
N SER A 147 11.08 -7.10 25.30
CA SER A 147 10.97 -5.64 25.18
C SER A 147 10.77 -5.23 23.73
N GLN A 148 10.38 -3.97 23.46
CA GLN A 148 10.30 -3.47 22.09
C GLN A 148 11.70 -3.39 21.49
N GLU A 149 12.68 -2.89 22.25
CA GLU A 149 14.07 -2.81 21.79
C GLU A 149 14.59 -4.17 21.31
N ALA A 150 14.35 -5.24 22.08
CA ALA A 150 14.74 -6.60 21.71
C ALA A 150 14.00 -7.11 20.45
N ALA A 151 12.73 -6.73 20.28
CA ALA A 151 11.92 -7.14 19.14
C ALA A 151 12.38 -6.51 17.82
N PHE A 152 12.84 -5.25 17.85
CA PHE A 152 13.29 -4.49 16.69
C PHE A 152 14.78 -4.68 16.38
N THR A 153 15.64 -4.82 17.39
CA THR A 153 17.10 -4.92 17.19
C THR A 153 17.51 -6.22 16.49
N GLY A 154 16.90 -7.35 16.89
CA GLY A 154 17.19 -8.65 16.29
C GLY A 154 18.59 -9.19 16.61
N GLU A 155 19.25 -9.78 15.61
CA GLU A 155 20.61 -10.33 15.75
C GLU A 155 21.66 -9.26 15.43
N GLU A 156 22.81 -9.29 16.12
CA GLU A 156 23.91 -8.33 15.95
C GLU A 156 24.48 -8.28 14.52
N ILE A 157 24.41 -9.39 13.77
CA ILE A 157 24.90 -9.49 12.39
C ILE A 157 23.99 -8.81 11.35
N TRP A 158 22.82 -8.30 11.75
CA TRP A 158 21.91 -7.68 10.81
C TRP A 158 22.36 -6.27 10.43
N THR A 159 22.50 -6.03 9.13
CA THR A 159 22.59 -4.69 8.57
C THR A 159 21.26 -3.94 8.77
N PRO A 160 21.24 -2.59 8.67
CA PRO A 160 20.02 -1.82 8.77
C PRO A 160 18.89 -2.30 7.83
N GLU A 161 19.24 -2.65 6.59
CA GLU A 161 18.33 -3.17 5.57
C GLU A 161 17.76 -4.52 5.94
N ARG A 162 18.64 -5.44 6.36
CA ARG A 162 18.23 -6.77 6.79
C ARG A 162 17.35 -6.68 8.04
N ARG A 163 17.64 -5.75 8.96
CA ARG A 163 16.81 -5.51 10.13
C ARG A 163 15.43 -5.01 9.70
N PHE A 164 15.36 -4.00 8.83
CA PHE A 164 14.11 -3.48 8.29
C PHE A 164 13.25 -4.62 7.71
N GLY A 165 13.79 -5.40 6.77
CA GLY A 165 13.05 -6.48 6.12
C GLY A 165 12.58 -7.56 7.09
N ARG A 166 13.42 -7.96 8.05
CA ARG A 166 13.05 -8.97 9.05
C ARG A 166 11.99 -8.49 10.01
N VAL A 167 12.08 -7.27 10.49
CA VAL A 167 11.07 -6.69 11.39
C VAL A 167 9.77 -6.46 10.62
N PHE A 168 9.84 -6.00 9.37
CA PHE A 168 8.68 -5.82 8.50
C PHE A 168 7.88 -7.11 8.29
N GLU A 169 8.57 -8.24 8.05
CA GLU A 169 7.98 -9.58 7.96
C GLU A 169 7.31 -9.99 9.28
N ARG A 170 8.01 -9.80 10.41
CA ARG A 170 7.53 -10.17 11.75
C ARG A 170 6.35 -9.33 12.23
N LEU A 171 6.24 -8.10 11.77
CA LEU A 171 5.15 -7.18 12.08
C LEU A 171 3.87 -7.45 11.29
N ALA A 172 3.75 -8.55 10.54
CA ALA A 172 2.53 -8.96 9.83
C ALA A 172 1.39 -9.38 10.79
N LEU A 173 1.00 -8.47 11.68
CA LEU A 173 -0.02 -8.63 12.71
C LEU A 173 -1.42 -8.44 12.12
N PRO A 174 -2.46 -9.06 12.71
CA PRO A 174 -3.84 -8.85 12.28
C PRO A 174 -4.22 -7.37 12.31
N GLY A 175 -4.64 -6.82 11.16
CA GLY A 175 -5.04 -5.41 11.04
C GLY A 175 -3.88 -4.41 10.92
N PHE A 176 -2.61 -4.86 10.94
CA PHE A 176 -1.44 -4.00 10.74
C PHE A 176 -0.95 -4.12 9.29
N THR A 177 -1.40 -3.19 8.46
CA THR A 177 -1.26 -3.28 7.00
C THR A 177 0.17 -3.00 6.53
N ARG A 178 0.47 -3.26 5.24
CA ARG A 178 1.78 -2.94 4.64
C ARG A 178 2.17 -1.46 4.83
N PRO A 179 1.31 -0.47 4.49
CA PRO A 179 1.64 0.94 4.74
C PRO A 179 1.96 1.23 6.21
N MET A 180 1.20 0.67 7.16
CA MET A 180 1.42 0.92 8.59
C MET A 180 2.75 0.35 9.08
N ARG A 181 3.11 -0.86 8.63
CA ARG A 181 4.42 -1.47 8.95
C ARG A 181 5.57 -0.67 8.38
N TYR A 182 5.42 -0.21 7.15
CA TYR A 182 6.45 0.57 6.47
C TYR A 182 6.65 1.93 7.14
N ASP A 183 5.55 2.65 7.39
CA ASP A 183 5.53 3.97 8.03
C ASP A 183 6.14 3.91 9.45
N LEU A 184 5.83 2.87 10.24
CA LEU A 184 6.46 2.63 11.55
C LEU A 184 7.99 2.50 11.45
N LEU A 185 8.48 1.63 10.57
CA LEU A 185 9.92 1.35 10.48
C LEU A 185 10.68 2.53 9.89
N ALA A 186 10.10 3.21 8.90
CA ALA A 186 10.68 4.41 8.32
C ALA A 186 10.74 5.56 9.34
N ALA A 187 9.69 5.75 10.16
CA ALA A 187 9.69 6.77 11.20
C ALA A 187 10.73 6.49 12.29
N LEU A 188 10.87 5.22 12.72
CA LEU A 188 11.87 4.84 13.72
C LEU A 188 13.31 4.96 13.21
N GLY A 189 13.56 4.64 11.95
CA GLY A 189 14.88 4.85 11.33
C GLY A 189 15.21 6.33 11.16
N ALA A 190 14.24 7.14 10.71
CA ALA A 190 14.41 8.59 10.54
C ALA A 190 14.64 9.34 11.86
N ALA A 191 14.08 8.84 12.96
CA ALA A 191 14.29 9.38 14.31
C ALA A 191 15.53 8.76 15.02
N ASP A 192 16.36 7.99 14.30
CA ASP A 192 17.56 7.32 14.82
C ASP A 192 17.32 6.45 16.08
N ILE A 193 16.11 5.91 16.23
CA ILE A 193 15.75 5.04 17.36
C ILE A 193 16.34 3.64 17.16
N TYR A 194 16.34 3.16 15.92
CA TYR A 194 16.95 1.89 15.52
C TYR A 194 17.64 2.07 14.17
N PRO A 195 18.73 1.32 13.88
CA PRO A 195 19.34 1.35 12.56
C PRO A 195 18.44 0.58 11.58
N LEU A 196 17.53 1.29 10.92
CA LEU A 196 16.50 0.75 10.04
C LEU A 196 16.51 1.52 8.73
N GLU A 197 16.77 0.83 7.63
CA GLU A 197 16.75 1.42 6.30
C GLU A 197 15.96 0.52 5.35
N PRO A 198 15.00 1.06 4.58
CA PRO A 198 14.29 0.28 3.59
C PRO A 198 15.17 -0.02 2.38
N ASP A 199 15.23 -1.29 1.96
CA ASP A 199 15.92 -1.78 0.75
C ASP A 199 14.97 -2.07 -0.43
N GLY A 200 13.68 -1.83 -0.25
CA GLY A 200 12.66 -2.02 -1.28
C GLY A 200 11.32 -1.48 -0.84
N LEU A 201 10.31 -1.58 -1.72
CA LEU A 201 8.97 -1.08 -1.41
C LEU A 201 8.07 -2.12 -0.73
N TYR A 202 8.46 -3.40 -0.73
CA TYR A 202 7.69 -4.48 -0.11
C TYR A 202 6.24 -4.52 -0.62
N LEU A 203 6.07 -4.41 -1.93
CA LEU A 203 4.77 -4.31 -2.59
C LEU A 203 3.92 -5.56 -2.32
N VAL A 204 2.63 -5.33 -2.05
CA VAL A 204 1.62 -6.39 -1.85
C VAL A 204 0.58 -6.33 -2.96
N GLU A 205 -0.62 -6.89 -2.79
CA GLU A 205 -1.61 -6.88 -3.87
C GLU A 205 -2.45 -5.60 -3.94
N ASP A 206 -2.86 -5.09 -2.77
CA ASP A 206 -3.93 -4.09 -2.65
C ASP A 206 -3.60 -3.03 -1.58
N ASP A 207 -2.80 -2.05 -1.99
CA ASP A 207 -2.56 -0.80 -1.26
C ASP A 207 -2.24 0.34 -2.24
N ALA A 208 -2.30 1.59 -1.77
CA ALA A 208 -2.13 2.77 -2.63
C ALA A 208 -0.77 2.83 -3.33
N THR A 209 0.33 2.49 -2.63
CA THR A 209 1.69 2.44 -3.16
C THR A 209 1.78 1.39 -4.26
N THR A 210 1.31 0.17 -3.99
CA THR A 210 1.31 -0.91 -5.00
C THR A 210 0.47 -0.55 -6.22
N LEU A 211 -0.74 -0.01 -6.04
CA LEU A 211 -1.60 0.37 -7.16
C LEU A 211 -0.98 1.50 -8.00
N ALA A 212 -0.29 2.45 -7.36
CA ALA A 212 0.49 3.47 -8.05
C ALA A 212 1.65 2.85 -8.83
N ALA A 213 2.45 1.98 -8.22
CA ALA A 213 3.57 1.28 -8.86
C ALA A 213 3.10 0.46 -10.07
N LYS A 214 2.03 -0.33 -9.95
CA LYS A 214 1.43 -1.11 -11.05
C LYS A 214 1.09 -0.24 -12.25
N ARG A 215 0.53 0.95 -12.00
CA ARG A 215 0.17 1.91 -13.05
C ARG A 215 1.39 2.58 -13.65
N LEU A 216 2.31 3.04 -12.82
CA LEU A 216 3.51 3.80 -13.21
C LEU A 216 4.47 2.94 -14.03
N PHE A 217 4.69 1.71 -13.59
CA PHE A 217 5.65 0.79 -14.18
C PHE A 217 5.03 -0.22 -15.14
N VAL A 218 3.70 -0.22 -15.33
CA VAL A 218 3.00 -1.09 -16.30
C VAL A 218 3.38 -2.58 -16.13
N SER A 219 3.30 -3.07 -14.91
CA SER A 219 3.55 -4.48 -14.57
C SER A 219 2.58 -4.95 -13.51
N GLY A 220 2.17 -6.23 -13.61
CA GLY A 220 1.51 -6.95 -12.52
C GLY A 220 2.44 -7.90 -11.77
N ASP A 221 3.65 -8.13 -12.29
CA ASP A 221 4.64 -9.00 -11.66
C ASP A 221 5.41 -8.22 -10.57
N ARG A 222 5.35 -8.74 -9.33
CA ARG A 222 5.94 -8.08 -8.16
C ARG A 222 7.45 -7.89 -8.29
N MET A 223 8.18 -8.90 -8.78
CA MET A 223 9.64 -8.82 -8.90
C MET A 223 10.03 -7.74 -9.92
N LEU A 224 9.31 -7.65 -11.02
CA LEU A 224 9.52 -6.60 -12.02
C LEU A 224 9.13 -5.22 -11.50
N LEU A 225 8.09 -5.11 -10.67
CA LEU A 225 7.72 -3.84 -10.03
C LEU A 225 8.79 -3.34 -9.07
N GLU A 226 9.30 -4.20 -8.18
CA GLU A 226 10.38 -3.85 -7.25
C GLU A 226 11.63 -3.43 -8.02
N ARG A 227 12.01 -4.19 -9.05
CA ARG A 227 13.19 -3.85 -9.87
C ARG A 227 13.05 -2.49 -10.55
N ARG A 228 11.89 -2.19 -11.15
CA ARG A 228 11.65 -0.90 -11.81
C ARG A 228 11.55 0.27 -10.82
N ALA A 229 10.99 0.02 -9.64
CA ALA A 229 11.02 0.99 -8.56
C ALA A 229 12.47 1.30 -8.15
N GLN A 230 13.31 0.27 -8.01
CA GLN A 230 14.72 0.45 -7.70
C GLN A 230 15.48 1.20 -8.81
N GLU A 231 15.20 0.90 -10.09
CA GLU A 231 15.79 1.66 -11.21
C GLU A 231 15.46 3.16 -11.14
N LEU A 232 14.23 3.52 -10.70
CA LEU A 232 13.84 4.91 -10.50
C LEU A 232 14.48 5.53 -9.24
N VAL A 233 14.60 4.77 -8.15
CA VAL A 233 15.33 5.17 -6.94
C VAL A 233 16.78 5.49 -7.26
N ASP A 234 17.47 4.57 -7.94
CA ASP A 234 18.89 4.71 -8.28
C ASP A 234 19.12 5.91 -9.21
N ALA A 235 18.19 6.13 -10.16
CA ALA A 235 18.27 7.25 -11.09
C ALA A 235 18.00 8.61 -10.43
N SER A 236 17.15 8.66 -9.40
CA SER A 236 16.82 9.91 -8.70
C SER A 236 17.78 10.24 -7.57
N GLY A 237 18.46 9.23 -7.00
CA GLY A 237 19.27 9.39 -5.79
C GLY A 237 18.44 9.64 -4.52
N MET A 238 17.11 9.48 -4.58
CA MET A 238 16.21 9.72 -3.45
C MET A 238 16.10 8.47 -2.57
N PRO A 239 15.86 8.59 -1.25
CA PRO A 239 15.70 7.44 -0.37
C PRO A 239 14.54 6.52 -0.80
N VAL A 240 14.72 5.19 -0.71
CA VAL A 240 13.65 4.20 -1.01
C VAL A 240 12.38 4.48 -0.18
N GLY A 241 12.56 4.88 1.08
CA GLY A 241 11.47 5.27 1.97
C GLY A 241 10.56 6.37 1.40
N ALA A 242 11.14 7.34 0.68
CA ALA A 242 10.40 8.46 0.10
C ALA A 242 9.45 7.99 -1.01
N PHE A 243 9.84 6.95 -1.76
CA PHE A 243 8.99 6.40 -2.82
C PHE A 243 7.77 5.67 -2.28
N ASP A 244 7.81 5.10 -1.08
CA ASP A 244 6.60 4.50 -0.50
C ASP A 244 5.48 5.53 -0.34
N LYS A 245 5.75 6.57 0.45
CA LYS A 245 4.76 7.61 0.74
C LYS A 245 4.45 8.45 -0.50
N GLY A 246 5.49 8.80 -1.28
CA GLY A 246 5.35 9.55 -2.52
C GLY A 246 4.45 8.85 -3.54
N LEU A 247 4.59 7.53 -3.73
CA LEU A 247 3.71 6.76 -4.60
C LEU A 247 2.28 6.64 -4.02
N ALA A 248 2.12 6.47 -2.72
CA ALA A 248 0.80 6.45 -2.09
C ALA A 248 0.02 7.76 -2.34
N TRP A 249 0.69 8.91 -2.14
CA TRP A 249 0.14 10.23 -2.43
C TRP A 249 -0.09 10.47 -3.93
N PHE A 250 0.81 9.97 -4.78
CA PHE A 250 0.63 9.95 -6.24
C PHE A 250 -0.56 9.12 -6.71
N GLY A 251 -0.79 7.97 -6.06
CA GLY A 251 -1.86 7.05 -6.39
C GLY A 251 -3.25 7.50 -5.94
N THR A 252 -3.32 8.51 -5.07
CA THR A 252 -4.54 8.95 -4.38
C THR A 252 -4.86 10.40 -4.78
N PRO A 253 -5.76 10.64 -5.75
CA PRO A 253 -6.02 11.99 -6.24
C PRO A 253 -6.61 12.95 -5.21
N THR A 254 -7.28 12.40 -4.19
CA THR A 254 -7.85 13.19 -3.09
C THR A 254 -6.80 13.65 -2.09
N GLU A 255 -5.60 13.07 -2.11
CA GLU A 255 -4.52 13.52 -1.26
C GLU A 255 -3.89 14.77 -1.88
N PRO A 256 -3.95 15.93 -1.20
CA PRO A 256 -3.31 17.13 -1.69
C PRO A 256 -1.79 16.95 -1.67
N VAL A 257 -1.15 17.25 -2.79
CA VAL A 257 0.30 17.41 -2.88
C VAL A 257 0.54 18.90 -3.08
N ASP A 258 1.35 19.51 -2.22
CA ASP A 258 1.64 20.93 -2.30
C ASP A 258 2.55 21.22 -3.49
N MET A 259 1.93 21.55 -4.63
CA MET A 259 2.62 21.85 -5.88
C MET A 259 3.41 23.17 -5.84
N SER A 260 3.43 23.91 -4.72
CA SER A 260 4.33 25.06 -4.54
C SER A 260 5.75 24.65 -4.17
N VAL A 261 5.96 23.40 -3.74
CA VAL A 261 7.28 22.84 -3.47
C VAL A 261 7.99 22.55 -4.79
N GLU A 262 9.22 23.05 -4.93
CA GLU A 262 10.08 22.75 -6.07
C GLU A 262 10.54 21.28 -6.00
N PRO A 263 10.43 20.49 -7.09
CA PRO A 263 10.93 19.13 -7.11
C PRO A 263 12.44 19.06 -6.84
N ASP A 264 12.87 18.03 -6.11
CA ASP A 264 14.30 17.76 -5.96
C ASP A 264 14.94 17.54 -7.34
N PRO A 265 16.13 18.13 -7.62
CA PRO A 265 16.78 18.02 -8.92
C PRO A 265 17.03 16.59 -9.38
N GLY A 266 17.28 15.66 -8.45
CA GLY A 266 17.52 14.25 -8.76
C GLY A 266 16.29 13.57 -9.33
N ILE A 267 15.13 13.69 -8.67
CA ILE A 267 13.88 13.13 -9.19
C ILE A 267 13.38 13.89 -10.43
N ALA A 268 13.59 15.20 -10.52
CA ALA A 268 13.27 15.99 -11.70
C ALA A 268 14.08 15.49 -12.92
N ALA A 269 15.38 15.30 -12.76
CA ALA A 269 16.26 14.77 -13.80
C ALA A 269 15.90 13.33 -14.19
N ALA A 270 15.61 12.45 -13.22
CA ALA A 270 15.19 11.07 -13.49
C ALA A 270 13.87 11.01 -14.29
N LEU A 271 12.96 11.95 -14.04
CA LEU A 271 11.72 12.08 -14.79
C LEU A 271 11.89 12.87 -16.10
N GLY A 272 13.00 13.58 -16.31
CA GLY A 272 13.21 14.40 -17.50
C GLY A 272 12.26 15.60 -17.53
N ILE A 273 11.96 16.16 -16.36
CA ILE A 273 11.21 17.39 -16.19
C ILE A 273 12.17 18.46 -15.62
N GLY A 274 12.27 19.60 -16.30
CA GLY A 274 13.24 20.65 -16.01
C GLY A 274 13.45 21.58 -17.21
#